data_AF-A0A9P8HFC0-F1
#
_entry.id   AF-A0A9P8HFC0-F1
#
_cell.length_a   1.000
_cell.length_b   1.000
_cell.length_c   1.000
_cell.angle_alpha   90.00
_cell.angle_beta   90.00
_cell.angle_gamma   90.00
#
_symmetry.space_group_name_H-M   'P 1'
#
loop_
_entity.id
_entity.type
_entity.pdbx_description
1 polymer ?
#
loop_
_entity_poly.entity_id
_entity_poly.type
_entity_poly.pdbx_seq_one_letter_code
_entity_poly.pdbx_strand_id
1 'polypeptide(L)'
;MSSTITKCSSDINRGPSKPETDMMESKHEPRASFLSLPTEIHLQISKLLIYPDALSLKYTNRYFHSFVDTDVDLKVEWLIERRRLHLECPNNGRCDLGTDLRFCRGSVALLMKRRREHIECESRPGLGCIIYGTPTCPNRRRGMKAWQRWLETKFTIELRWVLVALLVALCSWVCTILVN
;
A
#
# COMPACT_ATOMS: atom_id res chain seq x y z
N MET A 1 -37.08 -27.85 3.18
CA MET A 1 -35.85 -27.58 2.40
C MET A 1 -34.85 -26.97 3.35
N SER A 2 -34.00 -27.81 3.95
CA SER A 2 -32.99 -27.43 4.96
C SER A 2 -31.72 -26.95 4.27
N SER A 3 -31.23 -25.77 4.64
CA SER A 3 -29.96 -25.24 4.16
C SER A 3 -28.92 -25.32 5.27
N THR A 4 -28.00 -26.27 5.13
CA THR A 4 -26.88 -26.55 6.01
C THR A 4 -25.82 -25.47 5.88
N ILE A 5 -25.45 -24.85 7.01
CA ILE A 5 -24.36 -23.88 7.13
C ILE A 5 -23.03 -24.63 7.19
N THR A 6 -22.16 -24.40 6.19
CA THR A 6 -20.80 -24.92 6.16
C THR A 6 -19.91 -24.12 7.11
N LYS A 7 -19.42 -24.78 8.16
CA LYS A 7 -18.47 -24.26 9.15
C LYS A 7 -17.06 -24.65 8.70
N CYS A 8 -16.18 -23.69 8.44
CA CYS A 8 -14.77 -23.99 8.18
C CYS A 8 -14.06 -24.33 9.50
N SER A 9 -13.65 -25.59 9.62
CA SER A 9 -12.82 -26.15 10.68
C SER A 9 -11.35 -25.91 10.35
N SER A 10 -10.57 -25.43 11.31
CA SER A 10 -9.11 -25.42 11.25
C SER A 10 -8.59 -26.05 12.54
N ASP A 11 -8.44 -27.37 12.53
CA ASP A 11 -7.59 -28.09 13.45
C ASP A 11 -6.30 -28.45 12.70
N ILE A 12 -5.16 -28.41 13.40
CA ILE A 12 -4.03 -29.36 13.35
C ILE A 12 -2.80 -28.68 13.99
N ASN A 13 -2.60 -28.91 15.30
CA ASN A 13 -1.48 -29.68 15.86
C ASN A 13 -1.29 -29.43 17.37
N ARG A 14 -1.41 -30.51 18.14
CA ARG A 14 -1.18 -30.60 19.58
C ARG A 14 0.11 -31.41 19.80
N GLY A 15 1.10 -30.80 20.46
CA GLY A 15 2.27 -31.47 21.05
C GLY A 15 2.29 -31.26 22.58
N PRO A 16 2.96 -32.10 23.37
CA PRO A 16 2.58 -32.36 24.76
C PRO A 16 3.20 -31.43 25.82
N SER A 17 2.49 -31.41 26.94
CA SER A 17 2.57 -30.64 28.20
C SER A 17 3.93 -30.44 28.87
N LYS A 18 4.09 -29.26 29.50
CA LYS A 18 4.71 -29.09 30.83
C LYS A 18 3.79 -28.25 31.74
N PRO A 19 3.75 -28.52 33.07
CA PRO A 19 2.72 -28.05 33.98
C PRO A 19 3.08 -26.75 34.71
N GLU A 20 2.03 -26.03 35.15
CA GLU A 20 1.95 -25.08 36.29
C GLU A 20 2.94 -23.89 36.28
N THR A 21 2.53 -22.62 36.24
CA THR A 21 1.77 -21.88 37.27
C THR A 21 1.40 -20.49 36.69
N ASP A 22 0.40 -19.84 37.29
CA ASP A 22 -0.17 -18.50 37.00
C ASP A 22 -1.36 -18.46 36.03
N MET A 23 -2.49 -18.98 36.52
CA MET A 23 -3.83 -18.56 36.09
C MET A 23 -4.10 -17.13 36.59
N MET A 24 -3.51 -16.14 35.92
CA MET A 24 -4.03 -14.78 35.95
C MET A 24 -5.08 -14.68 34.85
N GLU A 25 -6.33 -14.98 35.20
CA GLU A 25 -7.51 -14.67 34.38
C GLU A 25 -7.50 -13.16 34.11
N SER A 26 -6.89 -12.75 32.98
CA SER A 26 -7.00 -11.39 32.51
C SER A 26 -8.47 -11.19 32.12
N LYS A 27 -9.23 -10.52 32.99
CA LYS A 27 -10.50 -9.88 32.60
C LYS A 27 -10.18 -8.93 31.45
N HIS A 28 -10.24 -9.44 30.22
CA HIS A 28 -10.19 -8.61 29.03
C HIS A 28 -11.49 -7.82 29.02
N GLU A 29 -11.44 -6.59 29.55
CA GLU A 29 -12.45 -5.58 29.27
C GLU A 29 -12.72 -5.61 27.76
N PRO A 30 -13.99 -5.75 27.33
CA PRO A 30 -14.30 -5.82 25.91
C PRO A 30 -13.78 -4.55 25.25
N ARG A 31 -12.73 -4.71 24.42
CA ARG A 31 -12.13 -3.60 23.71
C ARG A 31 -13.25 -2.93 22.91
N ALA A 32 -13.47 -1.64 23.17
CA ALA A 32 -14.41 -0.84 22.42
C ALA A 32 -14.14 -1.05 20.92
N SER A 33 -15.13 -1.60 20.22
CA SER A 33 -15.03 -1.89 18.80
C SER A 33 -15.54 -0.69 18.02
N PHE A 34 -15.01 -0.44 16.84
CA PHE A 34 -15.55 0.60 15.97
C PHE A 34 -17.06 0.39 15.76
N LEU A 35 -17.48 -0.86 15.54
CA LEU A 35 -18.89 -1.22 15.32
C LEU A 35 -19.79 -1.07 16.56
N SER A 36 -19.23 -0.91 17.77
CA SER A 36 -20.04 -0.64 18.97
C SER A 36 -20.43 0.83 19.11
N LEU A 37 -19.93 1.71 18.22
CA LEU A 37 -20.34 3.11 18.18
C LEU A 37 -21.78 3.23 17.64
N PRO A 38 -22.55 4.24 18.10
CA PRO A 38 -23.84 4.58 17.51
C PRO A 38 -23.73 4.96 16.04
N THR A 39 -24.81 4.74 15.28
CA THR A 39 -24.87 5.03 13.84
C THR A 39 -24.62 6.51 13.54
N GLU A 40 -25.07 7.40 14.42
CA GLU A 40 -24.82 8.85 14.34
C GLU A 40 -23.33 9.15 14.29
N ILE A 41 -22.52 8.45 15.09
CA ILE A 41 -21.08 8.61 15.10
C ILE A 41 -20.47 8.07 13.81
N HIS A 42 -20.94 6.91 13.33
CA HIS A 42 -20.50 6.40 12.02
C HIS A 42 -20.79 7.36 10.87
N LEU A 43 -21.96 8.01 10.87
CA LEU A 43 -22.35 9.01 9.87
C LEU A 43 -21.50 10.28 9.95
N GLN A 44 -21.11 10.71 11.15
CA GLN A 44 -20.21 11.85 11.31
C GLN A 44 -18.80 11.50 10.81
N ILE A 45 -18.32 10.29 11.12
CA ILE A 45 -17.02 9.82 10.65
C ILE A 45 -17.00 9.73 9.13
N SER A 46 -18.02 9.16 8.49
CA SER A 46 -18.05 9.00 7.04
C SER A 46 -17.96 10.33 6.29
N LYS A 47 -18.54 11.41 6.84
CA LYS A 47 -18.50 12.77 6.26
C LYS A 47 -17.13 13.44 6.33
N LEU A 48 -16.25 12.98 7.22
CA LEU A 48 -14.91 13.55 7.40
C LEU A 48 -13.84 12.82 6.57
N LEU A 49 -14.19 11.71 5.93
CA LEU A 49 -13.25 10.91 5.17
C LEU A 49 -13.04 11.48 3.77
N ILE A 50 -11.78 11.54 3.35
CA ILE A 50 -11.44 11.77 1.95
C ILE A 50 -11.81 10.56 1.09
N TYR A 51 -11.93 10.77 -0.22
CA TYR A 51 -12.34 9.73 -1.17
C TYR A 51 -11.68 8.34 -0.98
N PRO A 52 -10.34 8.19 -0.94
CA PRO A 52 -9.70 6.89 -0.68
C PRO A 52 -10.22 6.16 0.55
N ASP A 53 -10.40 6.90 1.65
CA ASP A 53 -10.68 6.33 2.95
C ASP A 53 -12.18 6.06 3.10
N ALA A 54 -13.03 6.94 2.55
CA ALA A 54 -14.47 6.72 2.43
C ALA A 54 -14.78 5.49 1.58
N LEU A 55 -14.09 5.33 0.44
CA LEU A 55 -14.21 4.16 -0.42
C LEU A 55 -13.80 2.88 0.33
N SER A 56 -12.68 2.92 1.06
CA SER A 56 -12.27 1.79 1.89
C SER A 56 -13.32 1.45 2.95
N LEU A 57 -13.85 2.45 3.67
CA LEU A 57 -14.89 2.23 4.69
C LEU A 57 -16.16 1.61 4.08
N LYS A 58 -16.65 2.16 2.96
CA LYS A 58 -17.82 1.69 2.22
C LYS A 58 -17.75 0.21 1.87
N TYR A 59 -16.56 -0.29 1.52
CA TYR A 59 -16.35 -1.69 1.12
C TYR A 59 -15.83 -2.60 2.25
N THR A 60 -15.79 -2.15 3.51
CA THR A 60 -15.44 -3.02 4.64
C THR A 60 -16.57 -3.99 5.03
N ASN A 61 -17.83 -3.54 5.03
CA ASN A 61 -18.99 -4.37 5.34
C ASN A 61 -20.28 -3.80 4.70
N ARG A 62 -21.37 -4.59 4.73
CA ARG A 62 -22.66 -4.20 4.14
C ARG A 62 -23.31 -3.01 4.84
N TYR A 63 -23.09 -2.84 6.15
CA TYR A 63 -23.63 -1.74 6.93
C TYR A 63 -23.07 -0.39 6.46
N PHE A 64 -21.74 -0.25 6.34
CA PHE A 64 -21.13 0.97 5.80
C PHE A 64 -21.48 1.19 4.32
N HIS A 65 -21.59 0.11 3.53
CA HIS A 65 -21.98 0.23 2.13
C HIS A 65 -23.35 0.91 1.92
N SER A 66 -24.25 0.88 2.91
CA SER A 66 -25.59 1.45 2.75
C SER A 66 -25.67 2.96 2.99
N PHE A 67 -24.64 3.59 3.59
CA PHE A 67 -24.69 5.02 3.94
C PHE A 67 -23.39 5.79 3.73
N VAL A 68 -22.27 5.13 3.42
CA VAL A 68 -21.02 5.84 3.11
C VAL A 68 -21.06 6.32 1.67
N ASP A 69 -21.17 7.63 1.52
CA ASP A 69 -21.23 8.30 0.23
C ASP A 69 -19.82 8.50 -0.35
N THR A 70 -19.68 8.20 -1.63
CA THR A 70 -18.44 8.31 -2.42
C THR A 70 -18.74 9.03 -3.73
N ASP A 71 -19.42 10.16 -3.60
CA ASP A 71 -19.95 10.93 -4.73
C ASP A 71 -18.87 11.62 -5.54
N VAL A 72 -19.31 12.19 -6.68
CA VAL A 72 -18.45 12.90 -7.62
C VAL A 72 -17.69 14.03 -6.92
N ASP A 73 -18.34 14.77 -6.03
CA ASP A 73 -17.73 15.91 -5.33
C ASP A 73 -16.51 15.47 -4.51
N LEU A 74 -16.62 14.35 -3.79
CA LEU A 74 -15.53 13.81 -2.99
C LEU A 74 -14.35 13.35 -3.87
N LYS A 75 -14.64 12.79 -5.05
CA LYS A 75 -13.60 12.42 -6.04
C LYS A 75 -12.89 13.66 -6.58
N VAL A 76 -13.65 14.69 -6.91
CA VAL A 76 -13.11 15.96 -7.44
C VAL A 76 -12.27 16.66 -6.39
N GLU A 77 -12.76 16.78 -5.16
CA GLU A 77 -12.02 17.36 -4.04
C GLU A 77 -10.69 16.64 -3.82
N TRP A 78 -10.70 15.30 -3.83
CA TRP A 78 -9.48 14.52 -3.74
C TRP A 78 -8.49 14.81 -4.87
N LEU A 79 -8.95 14.95 -6.11
CA LEU A 79 -8.10 15.30 -7.25
C LEU A 79 -7.54 16.73 -7.16
N ILE A 80 -8.34 17.69 -6.67
CA ILE A 80 -7.91 19.07 -6.43
C ILE A 80 -6.80 19.08 -5.38
N GLU A 81 -6.99 18.40 -4.25
CA GLU A 81 -6.00 18.36 -3.18
C GLU A 81 -4.69 17.70 -3.64
N ARG A 82 -4.77 16.62 -4.45
CA ARG A 82 -3.58 16.02 -5.06
C ARG A 82 -2.80 17.01 -5.91
N ARG A 83 -3.50 17.84 -6.71
CA ARG A 83 -2.86 18.87 -7.54
C ARG A 83 -2.23 19.96 -6.69
N ARG A 84 -2.90 20.37 -5.61
CA ARG A 84 -2.38 21.35 -4.64
C ARG A 84 -1.09 20.87 -3.96
N LEU A 85 -1.05 19.59 -3.60
CA LEU A 85 0.14 18.94 -3.02
C LEU A 85 1.21 18.60 -4.06
N HIS A 86 1.01 18.96 -5.32
CA HIS A 86 1.90 18.64 -6.45
C HIS A 86 2.23 17.15 -6.55
N LEU A 87 1.25 16.30 -6.25
CA LEU A 87 1.33 14.87 -6.43
C LEU A 87 0.97 14.49 -7.87
N GLU A 88 1.35 13.28 -8.26
CA GLU A 88 0.98 12.74 -9.57
C GLU A 88 -0.54 12.65 -9.70
N CYS A 89 -1.07 13.08 -10.85
CA CYS A 89 -2.48 13.03 -11.18
C CYS A 89 -2.74 11.91 -12.22
N PRO A 90 -3.97 11.40 -12.35
CA PRO A 90 -4.30 10.36 -13.33
C PRO A 90 -3.90 10.78 -14.74
N ASN A 91 -3.11 9.94 -15.43
CA ASN A 91 -2.49 10.26 -16.73
C ASN A 91 -3.47 10.14 -17.93
N ASN A 92 -4.73 9.81 -17.71
CA ASN A 92 -5.67 9.52 -18.78
C ASN A 92 -6.53 10.76 -19.05
N GLY A 93 -6.60 11.22 -20.30
CA GLY A 93 -7.44 12.35 -20.72
C GLY A 93 -8.96 12.15 -20.55
N ARG A 94 -9.40 11.00 -20.00
CA ARG A 94 -10.78 10.71 -19.62
C ARG A 94 -10.79 10.04 -18.25
N CYS A 95 -11.12 10.80 -17.21
CA CYS A 95 -11.41 10.27 -15.88
C CYS A 95 -12.94 10.22 -15.74
N ASP A 96 -13.52 9.03 -15.71
CA ASP A 96 -14.97 8.86 -15.51
C ASP A 96 -15.26 8.93 -14.01
N LEU A 97 -15.85 10.06 -13.59
CA LEU A 97 -16.19 10.33 -12.19
C LEU A 97 -17.49 9.64 -11.75
N GLY A 98 -18.23 9.01 -12.66
CA GLY A 98 -19.58 8.49 -12.40
C GLY A 98 -19.60 7.45 -11.28
N THR A 99 -19.04 6.25 -11.50
CA THR A 99 -19.02 5.19 -10.50
C THR A 99 -17.63 4.95 -9.95
N ASP A 100 -17.54 4.46 -8.70
CA ASP A 100 -16.25 4.09 -8.08
C ASP A 100 -15.48 3.08 -8.93
N LEU A 101 -16.19 2.08 -9.47
CA LEU A 101 -15.57 1.08 -10.34
C LEU A 101 -14.92 1.70 -11.59
N ARG A 102 -15.56 2.70 -12.19
CA ARG A 102 -15.02 3.36 -13.39
C ARG A 102 -13.89 4.33 -13.02
N PHE A 103 -14.06 5.06 -11.92
CA PHE A 103 -13.06 6.00 -11.42
C PHE A 103 -11.76 5.30 -11.01
N CYS A 104 -11.85 4.18 -10.31
CA CYS A 104 -10.69 3.43 -9.84
C CYS A 104 -9.94 2.66 -10.94
N ARG A 105 -10.39 2.66 -12.21
CA ARG A 105 -9.69 1.98 -13.30
C ARG A 105 -8.39 2.70 -13.69
N GLY A 106 -7.41 1.93 -14.14
CA GLY A 106 -6.15 2.45 -14.67
C GLY A 106 -5.25 3.09 -13.61
N SER A 107 -4.81 4.33 -13.85
CA SER A 107 -3.81 5.00 -13.01
C SER A 107 -4.29 5.31 -11.59
N VAL A 108 -5.61 5.50 -11.37
CA VAL A 108 -6.16 5.77 -10.03
C VAL A 108 -5.88 4.62 -9.05
N ALA A 109 -6.02 3.36 -9.47
CA ALA A 109 -5.68 2.21 -8.64
C ALA A 109 -4.21 2.25 -8.18
N LEU A 110 -3.30 2.67 -9.05
CA LEU A 110 -1.87 2.82 -8.73
C LEU A 110 -1.63 3.99 -7.76
N LEU A 111 -2.32 5.12 -7.94
CA LEU A 111 -2.25 6.25 -7.00
C LEU A 111 -2.74 5.84 -5.61
N MET A 112 -3.86 5.12 -5.53
CA MET A 112 -4.38 4.58 -4.27
C MET A 112 -3.39 3.61 -3.61
N LYS A 113 -2.75 2.74 -4.39
CA LYS A 113 -1.70 1.84 -3.89
C LYS A 113 -0.49 2.60 -3.36
N ARG A 114 0.02 3.58 -4.12
CA ARG A 114 1.16 4.42 -3.70
C ARG A 114 0.87 5.23 -2.46
N ARG A 115 -0.36 5.73 -2.30
CA ARG A 115 -0.82 6.38 -1.07
C ARG A 115 -0.74 5.42 0.12
N ARG A 116 -1.34 4.22 0.03
CA ARG A 116 -1.29 3.23 1.13
C ARG A 116 0.12 2.78 1.50
N GLU A 117 1.01 2.70 0.51
CA GLU A 117 2.42 2.33 0.72
C GLU A 117 3.29 3.51 1.17
N HIS A 118 2.69 4.68 1.47
CA HIS A 118 3.36 5.91 1.86
C HIS A 118 4.45 6.39 0.87
N ILE A 119 4.42 5.92 -0.38
CA ILE A 119 5.41 6.28 -1.40
C ILE A 119 5.35 7.78 -1.71
N GLU A 120 4.16 8.35 -1.74
CA GLU A 120 3.93 9.76 -2.04
C GLU A 120 4.42 10.70 -0.92
N CYS A 121 4.53 10.22 0.31
CA CYS A 121 5.03 11.00 1.46
C CYS A 121 6.52 11.34 1.34
N GLU A 122 7.27 10.60 0.51
CA GLU A 122 8.70 10.83 0.25
C GLU A 122 8.95 11.69 -1.00
N SER A 123 7.90 12.13 -1.69
CA SER A 123 8.03 12.81 -2.98
C SER A 123 8.73 14.16 -2.89
N ARG A 124 8.55 14.89 -1.79
CA ARG A 124 9.13 16.23 -1.57
C ARG A 124 9.58 16.43 -0.12
N PRO A 125 10.67 17.19 0.12
CA PRO A 125 11.05 17.59 1.47
C PRO A 125 9.95 18.48 2.08
N GLY A 126 9.62 18.27 3.35
CA GLY A 126 8.63 19.07 4.09
C GLY A 126 7.16 18.69 3.92
N LEU A 127 6.83 17.71 3.06
CA LEU A 127 5.44 17.29 2.82
C LEU A 127 4.82 16.51 4.00
N GLY A 128 5.65 15.80 4.77
CA GLY A 128 5.20 14.96 5.88
C GLY A 128 4.42 13.71 5.44
N CYS A 129 3.55 13.21 6.32
CA CYS A 129 2.71 12.05 6.08
C CYS A 129 1.33 12.49 5.57
N ILE A 130 1.07 12.30 4.28
CA ILE A 130 -0.21 12.70 3.65
C ILE A 130 -1.38 11.84 4.15
N ILE A 131 -1.11 10.62 4.64
CA ILE A 131 -2.16 9.71 5.13
C ILE A 131 -2.64 10.10 6.53
N TYR A 132 -1.72 10.48 7.41
CA TYR A 132 -2.05 10.81 8.80
C TYR A 132 -2.11 12.33 9.07
N GLY A 133 -1.73 13.17 8.11
CA GLY A 133 -1.62 14.61 8.29
C GLY A 133 -0.51 15.04 9.25
N THR A 134 0.49 14.18 9.48
CA THR A 134 1.59 14.44 10.44
C THR A 134 2.83 15.02 9.74
N PRO A 135 3.68 15.81 10.42
CA PRO A 135 4.90 16.37 9.82
C PRO A 135 5.94 15.29 9.46
N THR A 136 5.86 14.12 10.09
CA THR A 136 6.77 13.00 9.84
C THR A 136 5.99 11.73 9.51
N CYS A 137 6.42 11.02 8.47
CA CYS A 137 5.86 9.72 8.10
C CYS A 137 6.51 8.59 8.92
N PRO A 138 5.73 7.83 9.73
CA PRO A 138 6.27 6.71 10.50
C PRO A 138 6.72 5.56 9.59
N ASN A 139 5.96 5.30 8.53
CA ASN A 139 6.24 4.24 7.56
C ASN A 139 7.17 4.70 6.43
N ARG A 140 8.03 5.69 6.71
CA ARG A 140 9.02 6.19 5.75
C ARG A 140 10.02 5.08 5.47
N ARG A 141 10.23 4.72 4.20
CA ARG A 141 11.24 3.75 3.78
C ARG A 141 12.63 4.38 3.94
N ARG A 142 13.11 4.41 5.18
CA ARG A 142 14.50 4.81 5.49
C ARG A 142 15.44 3.78 4.88
N GLY A 143 16.27 4.21 3.94
CA GLY A 143 17.53 3.53 3.61
C GLY A 143 17.54 2.62 2.38
N MET A 144 16.50 1.81 2.10
CA MET A 144 16.60 0.80 1.03
C MET A 144 16.79 1.40 -0.36
N LYS A 145 16.13 2.51 -0.71
CA LYS A 145 16.29 3.13 -2.04
C LYS A 145 17.66 3.78 -2.24
N ALA A 146 18.31 4.25 -1.17
CA ALA A 146 19.65 4.81 -1.25
C ALA A 146 20.68 3.69 -1.45
N TRP A 147 20.53 2.58 -0.73
CA TRP A 147 21.38 1.41 -0.88
C TRP A 147 21.18 0.71 -2.23
N GLN A 148 19.93 0.62 -2.71
CA GLN A 148 19.61 0.03 -4.02
C GLN A 148 20.15 0.87 -5.18
N ARG A 149 20.04 2.20 -5.12
CA ARG A 149 20.70 3.11 -6.08
C ARG A 149 22.22 3.01 -6.02
N TRP A 150 22.79 2.91 -4.81
CA TRP A 150 24.22 2.73 -4.63
C TRP A 150 24.71 1.40 -5.21
N LEU A 151 23.97 0.30 -4.97
CA LEU A 151 24.23 -1.02 -5.54
C LEU A 151 24.13 -1.02 -7.07
N GLU A 152 23.06 -0.46 -7.66
CA GLU A 152 22.91 -0.38 -9.12
C GLU A 152 24.04 0.43 -9.77
N THR A 153 24.46 1.53 -9.15
CA THR A 153 25.57 2.36 -9.66
C THR A 153 26.92 1.65 -9.54
N LYS A 154 27.18 0.96 -8.42
CA LYS A 154 28.41 0.17 -8.22
C LYS A 154 28.46 -1.04 -9.16
N PHE A 155 27.37 -1.78 -9.28
CA PHE A 155 27.33 -3.01 -10.08
C PHE A 155 27.53 -2.73 -11.57
N THR A 156 26.94 -1.65 -12.11
CA THR A 156 27.12 -1.26 -13.52
C THR A 156 28.56 -0.85 -13.87
N ILE A 157 29.27 -0.20 -12.94
CA ILE A 157 30.68 0.18 -13.14
C ILE A 157 31.57 -1.07 -13.18
N GLU A 158 31.45 -1.95 -12.19
CA GLU A 158 32.27 -3.17 -12.11
C GLU A 158 31.97 -4.12 -13.29
N LEU A 159 30.70 -4.32 -13.64
CA LEU A 159 30.31 -5.18 -14.76
C LEU A 159 30.85 -4.67 -16.10
N ARG A 160 30.98 -3.35 -16.28
CA ARG A 160 31.57 -2.75 -17.47
C ARG A 160 33.05 -3.08 -17.61
N TRP A 161 33.81 -3.05 -16.51
CA TRP A 161 35.22 -3.42 -16.52
C TRP A 161 35.44 -4.92 -16.73
N VAL A 162 34.58 -5.75 -16.14
CA VAL A 162 34.57 -7.20 -16.39
C VAL A 162 34.31 -7.51 -17.86
N LEU A 163 33.35 -6.81 -18.49
CA LEU A 163 33.07 -6.95 -19.93
C LEU A 163 34.26 -6.54 -20.80
N VAL A 164 34.94 -5.44 -20.45
CA VAL A 164 36.16 -5.00 -21.17
C VAL A 164 37.28 -6.04 -21.03
N ALA A 165 37.53 -6.55 -19.81
CA ALA A 165 38.54 -7.57 -19.58
C ALA A 165 38.23 -8.87 -20.33
N LEU A 166 36.97 -9.30 -20.34
CA LEU A 166 36.52 -10.47 -21.07
C LEU A 166 36.67 -10.31 -22.59
N LEU A 167 36.38 -9.11 -23.13
CA LEU A 167 36.59 -8.79 -24.53
C LEU A 167 38.07 -8.82 -24.93
N VAL A 168 38.96 -8.28 -24.09
CA VAL A 168 40.42 -8.35 -24.31
C VAL A 168 40.90 -9.80 -24.28
N ALA A 169 40.43 -10.61 -23.33
CA ALA A 169 40.77 -12.03 -23.25
C ALA A 169 40.28 -12.81 -24.48
N LEU A 170 39.05 -12.55 -24.95
CA LEU A 170 38.50 -13.14 -26.16
C LEU A 170 39.29 -12.75 -27.41
N CYS A 171 39.62 -11.47 -27.57
CA CYS A 171 40.45 -11.01 -28.68
C CYS A 171 41.84 -11.67 -28.66
N SER A 172 42.47 -11.76 -27.49
CA SER A 172 43.76 -12.44 -27.34
C SER A 172 43.66 -13.92 -27.71
N TRP A 173 42.60 -14.61 -27.27
CA TRP A 173 42.40 -16.03 -27.57
C TRP A 173 42.15 -16.27 -29.06
N VAL A 174 41.35 -15.42 -29.70
CA VAL A 174 41.12 -15.48 -31.16
C VAL A 174 42.44 -15.21 -31.91
N CYS A 175 43.23 -14.21 -31.52
CA CYS A 175 44.54 -13.96 -32.13
C CYS A 175 45.50 -15.15 -32.01
N THR A 176 45.53 -15.84 -30.87
CA THR A 176 46.36 -17.04 -30.71
C THR A 176 45.92 -18.21 -31.59
N ILE A 177 44.61 -18.36 -31.85
CA ILE A 177 44.07 -19.39 -32.76
C ILE A 177 44.30 -19.03 -34.23
N LEU A 178 44.33 -17.75 -34.58
CA LEU A 178 44.47 -17.29 -35.98
C LEU A 178 45.92 -17.27 -36.47
N VAL A 179 46.89 -17.19 -35.54
CA VAL A 179 48.34 -17.14 -35.83
C VAL A 179 48.98 -18.54 -35.81
N ASN A 180 48.28 -19.55 -35.27
CA ASN A 180 48.76 -20.93 -35.15
C ASN A 180 48.02 -21.86 -36.11
#